data_AF-A0A3D0TJJ7-F1
#
_entry.id   AF-A0A3D0TJJ7-F1
#
_cell.length_a   1.000
_cell.length_b   1.000
_cell.length_c   1.000
_cell.angle_alpha   90.00
_cell.angle_beta   90.00
_cell.angle_gamma   90.00
#
_symmetry.space_group_name_H-M   'P 1'
#
loop_
_entity.id
_entity.type
_entity.pdbx_description
1 polymer ?
#
loop_
_entity_poly.entity_id
_entity_poly.type
_entity_poly.pdbx_seq_one_letter_code
_entity_poly.pdbx_strand_id
1 'polypeptide(L)'
;SGREYQGSKIIGDQIDYQFALGDSFSFSLFASENMNKGVLPANTKYGYYKAGILGAEFRAWMGPLFIGVHGGQYFLTWIESLSSYTGLKWSGGSGWGLGLEGKSGWSLGWYKEKSEKIDFDDFPDQRIEGDRFILGYRWR
;
A
#
# COMPACT_ATOMS: atom_id res chain seq x y z
N SER A 1 2.01 -21.23 20.41
CA SER A 1 0.74 -20.68 19.88
C SER A 1 0.89 -19.18 19.79
N GLY A 2 0.25 -18.54 18.80
CA GLY A 2 0.17 -17.09 18.66
C GLY A 2 0.98 -16.52 17.50
N ARG A 3 0.47 -16.63 16.27
CA ARG A 3 0.82 -15.65 15.24
C ARG A 3 0.06 -14.38 15.60
N GLU A 4 0.70 -13.46 16.31
CA GLU A 4 0.19 -12.10 16.43
C GLU A 4 0.35 -11.42 15.07
N TYR A 5 -0.67 -11.54 14.23
CA TYR A 5 -0.84 -10.61 13.12
C TYR A 5 -1.23 -9.27 13.73
N GLN A 6 -0.27 -8.35 13.86
CA GLN A 6 -0.54 -6.99 14.34
C GLN A 6 -1.32 -6.25 13.25
N GLY A 7 -2.64 -6.25 13.34
CA GLY A 7 -3.51 -5.46 12.47
C GLY A 7 -3.51 -3.99 12.90
N SER A 8 -2.96 -3.10 12.08
CA SER A 8 -3.02 -1.65 12.28
C SER A 8 -4.05 -1.03 11.33
N LYS A 9 -4.94 -0.17 11.84
CA LYS A 9 -5.76 0.72 11.01
C LYS A 9 -4.98 2.00 10.77
N ILE A 10 -4.77 2.36 9.51
CA ILE A 10 -3.85 3.43 9.12
C ILE A 10 -4.53 4.39 8.15
N ILE A 11 -4.26 5.68 8.34
CA ILE A 11 -4.55 6.73 7.35
C ILE A 11 -3.22 7.05 6.66
N GLY A 12 -3.23 7.05 5.35
CA GLY A 12 -2.09 7.37 4.49
C GLY A 12 -2.59 8.04 3.22
N ASP A 13 -1.65 8.50 2.42
CA ASP A 13 -1.96 9.19 1.17
C ASP A 13 -1.64 8.29 -0.03
N GLN A 14 -2.37 8.51 -1.10
CA GLN A 14 -2.04 7.97 -2.41
C GLN A 14 -2.15 9.08 -3.44
N ILE A 15 -1.18 9.10 -4.35
CA ILE A 15 -1.27 9.85 -5.59
C ILE A 15 -1.15 8.84 -6.72
N ASP A 16 -2.07 8.91 -7.67
CA ASP A 16 -2.02 8.11 -8.88
C ASP A 16 -2.28 8.94 -10.13
N TYR A 17 -1.69 8.49 -11.23
CA TYR A 17 -1.94 9.02 -12.56
C TYR A 17 -2.46 7.89 -13.44
N GLN A 18 -3.70 8.05 -13.91
CA GLN A 18 -4.42 7.04 -14.69
C GLN A 18 -4.43 7.41 -16.18
N PHE A 19 -3.96 6.48 -17.01
CA PHE A 19 -4.05 6.47 -18.45
C PHE A 19 -5.27 5.66 -18.89
N ALA A 20 -6.17 6.25 -19.66
CA ALA A 20 -7.25 5.50 -20.30
C ALA A 20 -6.69 4.67 -21.46
N LEU A 21 -7.00 3.38 -21.49
CA LEU A 21 -6.66 2.45 -22.57
C LEU A 21 -7.90 2.09 -23.41
N GLY A 22 -8.86 3.02 -23.47
CA GLY A 22 -10.19 2.85 -24.06
C GLY A 22 -11.30 2.99 -23.01
N ASP A 23 -12.52 2.59 -23.39
CA ASP A 23 -13.72 2.77 -22.55
C ASP A 23 -13.80 1.80 -21.37
N SER A 24 -13.15 0.64 -21.49
CA SER A 24 -13.27 -0.46 -20.52
C SER A 24 -11.98 -0.77 -19.76
N PHE A 25 -10.87 -0.11 -20.09
CA PHE A 25 -9.57 -0.41 -19.48
C PHE A 25 -8.80 0.84 -19.15
N SER A 26 -8.04 0.79 -18.08
CA SER A 26 -7.06 1.82 -17.75
C SER A 26 -5.81 1.22 -17.12
N PHE A 27 -4.73 1.98 -17.23
CA PHE A 27 -3.48 1.70 -16.55
C PHE A 27 -3.15 2.87 -15.65
N SER A 28 -2.64 2.62 -14.45
CA SER A 28 -2.26 3.68 -13.51
C SER A 28 -0.85 3.46 -12.98
N LEU A 29 -0.11 4.55 -12.80
CA LEU A 29 1.07 4.59 -11.94
C LEU A 29 0.68 5.25 -10.63
N PHE A 30 1.08 4.67 -9.49
CA PHE A 30 0.71 5.19 -8.19
C PHE A 30 1.84 5.08 -7.17
N ALA A 31 1.81 6.01 -6.22
CA ALA A 31 2.60 5.98 -5.02
C ALA A 31 1.66 6.08 -3.83
N SER A 32 1.81 5.18 -2.87
CA SER A 32 1.04 5.22 -1.62
C SER A 32 1.97 5.00 -0.45
N GLU A 33 1.76 5.78 0.60
CA GLU A 33 2.54 5.67 1.81
C GLU A 33 1.69 5.90 3.05
N ASN A 34 2.14 5.31 4.14
CA ASN A 34 1.53 5.43 5.42
C ASN A 34 2.58 5.38 6.53
N MET A 35 2.30 6.03 7.65
CA MET A 35 3.12 5.97 8.86
C MET A 35 2.25 5.53 10.03
N ASN A 36 2.77 4.65 10.88
CA ASN A 36 2.03 4.20 12.05
C ASN A 36 2.93 3.82 13.21
N LYS A 37 2.32 3.64 14.38
CA LYS A 37 2.97 3.06 15.55
C LYS A 37 2.96 1.54 15.41
N GLY A 38 4.09 0.90 15.68
CA GLY A 38 4.23 -0.55 15.63
C GLY A 38 5.01 -1.05 16.84
N VAL A 39 4.98 -2.37 17.07
CA VAL A 39 5.81 -3.00 18.11
C VAL A 39 6.55 -4.16 17.47
N LEU A 40 7.88 -4.13 17.50
CA LEU A 40 8.68 -5.27 17.09
C LEU A 40 8.83 -6.24 18.27
N PRO A 41 8.63 -7.55 18.04
CA PRO A 41 8.96 -8.56 19.04
C PRO A 41 10.42 -8.43 19.46
N ALA A 42 10.68 -8.37 20.77
CA ALA A 42 12.02 -8.25 21.37
C ALA A 42 12.81 -6.95 21.04
N ASN A 43 12.25 -5.98 20.32
CA ASN A 43 12.91 -4.71 20.01
C ASN A 43 11.98 -3.51 20.27
N THR A 44 12.12 -2.88 21.43
CA THR A 44 11.33 -1.70 21.83
C THR A 44 11.88 -0.38 21.31
N LYS A 45 13.05 -0.40 20.66
CA LYS A 45 13.74 0.79 20.14
C LYS A 45 12.93 1.46 19.03
N TYR A 46 12.27 0.66 18.20
CA TYR A 46 11.49 1.14 17.06
C TYR A 46 10.00 1.20 17.39
N GLY A 47 9.51 2.41 17.68
CA GLY A 47 8.10 2.63 18.04
C GLY A 47 7.19 2.93 16.85
N TYR A 48 7.76 3.33 15.72
CA TYR A 48 7.00 3.71 14.53
C TYR A 48 7.59 3.06 13.28
N TYR A 49 6.77 2.94 12.24
CA TYR A 49 7.21 2.51 10.94
C TYR A 49 6.53 3.33 9.84
N LYS A 50 7.20 3.41 8.69
CA LYS A 50 6.63 3.92 7.45
C LYS A 50 6.64 2.81 6.43
N ALA A 51 5.49 2.56 5.81
CA ALA A 51 5.30 1.57 4.78
C ALA A 51 4.70 2.23 3.53
N GLY A 52 4.94 1.64 2.37
CA GLY A 52 4.32 2.13 1.16
C GLY A 52 4.64 1.26 -0.05
N ILE A 53 4.14 1.71 -1.20
CA ILE A 53 4.30 1.06 -2.49
C ILE A 53 4.48 2.12 -3.59
N LEU A 54 5.44 1.87 -4.47
CA LEU A 54 5.50 2.44 -5.82
C LEU A 54 5.01 1.36 -6.79
N GLY A 55 3.85 1.57 -7.38
CA GLY A 55 3.12 0.53 -8.08
C GLY A 55 2.59 0.96 -9.43
N ALA A 56 2.26 -0.06 -10.21
CA ALA A 56 1.49 0.06 -11.43
C ALA A 56 0.26 -0.84 -11.34
N GLU A 57 -0.89 -0.33 -11.79
CA GLU A 57 -2.17 -1.03 -11.74
C GLU A 57 -2.81 -1.08 -13.12
N PHE A 58 -3.35 -2.24 -13.47
CA PHE A 58 -4.26 -2.39 -14.60
C PHE A 58 -5.68 -2.57 -14.08
N ARG A 59 -6.62 -1.76 -14.58
CA ARG A 59 -8.05 -1.81 -14.20
C ARG A 59 -8.93 -2.14 -15.39
N ALA A 60 -9.89 -3.03 -15.17
CA ALA A 60 -11.02 -3.27 -16.05
C ALA A 60 -12.29 -2.65 -15.46
N TRP A 61 -13.07 -1.97 -16.32
CA TRP A 61 -14.23 -1.16 -15.94
C TRP A 61 -15.54 -1.77 -16.44
N MET A 62 -16.56 -1.70 -15.60
CA MET A 62 -17.94 -2.10 -15.87
C MET A 62 -18.87 -0.99 -15.40
N GLY A 63 -18.99 0.06 -16.22
CA GLY A 63 -19.63 1.30 -15.81
C GLY A 63 -18.84 1.97 -14.66
N PRO A 64 -19.47 2.28 -13.51
CA PRO A 64 -18.77 2.89 -12.38
C PRO A 64 -17.91 1.91 -11.58
N LEU A 65 -18.10 0.59 -11.77
CA LEU A 65 -17.33 -0.45 -11.08
C LEU A 65 -16.02 -0.71 -11.81
N PHE A 66 -14.93 -0.90 -11.07
CA PHE A 66 -13.69 -1.45 -11.61
C PHE A 66 -13.15 -2.59 -10.77
N ILE A 67 -12.41 -3.46 -11.44
CA ILE A 67 -11.53 -4.47 -10.84
C ILE A 67 -10.09 -4.18 -11.27
N GLY A 68 -9.15 -4.31 -10.36
CA GLY A 68 -7.75 -3.96 -10.58
C GLY A 68 -6.80 -5.08 -10.17
N VAL A 69 -5.68 -5.20 -10.87
CA VAL A 69 -4.51 -5.95 -10.42
C VAL A 69 -3.30 -5.05 -10.48
N HIS A 70 -2.45 -5.13 -9.46
CA HIS A 70 -1.26 -4.28 -9.38
C HIS A 70 -0.04 -5.05 -8.93
N GLY A 71 1.11 -4.50 -9.31
CA GLY A 71 2.43 -4.95 -8.88
C GLY A 71 3.31 -3.74 -8.61
N GLY A 72 4.31 -3.90 -7.76
CA GLY A 72 5.15 -2.77 -7.40
C GLY A 72 6.31 -3.11 -6.48
N GLN A 73 7.04 -2.06 -6.15
CA GLN A 73 8.09 -2.06 -5.15
C GLN A 73 7.51 -1.52 -3.85
N TYR A 74 7.41 -2.39 -2.85
CA TYR A 74 7.01 -2.07 -1.49
C TYR A 74 8.24 -1.64 -0.71
N PHE A 75 8.07 -0.69 0.20
CA PHE A 75 9.13 -0.30 1.12
C PHE A 75 8.64 -0.30 2.56
N LEU A 76 9.56 -0.62 3.46
CA LEU A 76 9.36 -0.54 4.90
C LEU A 76 10.60 0.07 5.56
N THR A 77 10.37 1.00 6.47
CA THR A 77 11.40 1.51 7.38
C THR A 77 10.83 1.59 8.79
N TRP A 78 11.64 1.22 9.77
CA TRP A 78 11.34 1.40 11.18
C TRP A 78 12.05 2.63 11.72
N ILE A 79 11.35 3.40 12.54
CA ILE A 79 11.75 4.72 13.03
C ILE A 79 11.89 4.62 14.56
N GLU A 80 13.11 4.87 15.04
CA GLU A 80 13.40 5.07 16.46
C GLU A 80 13.18 6.55 16.80
N SER A 81 13.74 7.44 15.97
CA SER A 81 13.66 8.89 16.12
C SER A 81 13.80 9.58 14.75
N LEU A 82 13.64 10.91 14.70
CA LEU A 82 13.82 11.68 13.47
C LEU A 82 15.24 11.57 12.87
N SER A 83 16.23 11.15 13.66
CA SER A 83 17.64 11.01 13.25
C SER A 83 18.13 9.56 13.21
N SER A 84 17.29 8.57 13.56
CA SER A 84 17.67 7.16 13.61
C SER A 84 16.52 6.25 13.11
N TYR A 85 16.81 5.51 12.03
CA TYR A 85 15.87 4.61 11.37
C TYR A 85 16.66 3.51 10.63
N THR A 86 15.99 2.41 10.27
CA THR A 86 16.63 1.21 9.69
C THR A 86 17.01 1.34 8.21
N GLY A 87 16.87 2.53 7.64
CA GLY A 87 16.86 2.74 6.19
C GLY A 87 15.60 2.22 5.50
N LEU A 88 15.40 2.65 4.25
CA LEU A 88 14.33 2.15 3.39
C LEU A 88 14.73 0.78 2.82
N LYS A 89 14.09 -0.28 3.31
CA LYS A 89 14.22 -1.63 2.77
C LYS A 89 13.10 -1.86 1.74
N TRP A 90 13.43 -2.49 0.62
CA TRP A 90 12.53 -2.65 -0.52
C TRP A 90 12.30 -4.13 -0.85
N SER A 91 11.12 -4.41 -1.39
CA SER A 91 10.74 -5.74 -1.85
C SER A 91 9.72 -5.64 -2.98
N GLY A 92 9.73 -6.61 -3.89
CA GLY A 92 8.64 -6.80 -4.84
C GLY A 92 7.34 -7.18 -4.12
N GLY A 93 6.22 -7.06 -4.84
CA GLY A 93 4.93 -7.53 -4.38
C GLY A 93 3.82 -7.29 -5.39
N SER A 94 2.62 -7.71 -5.00
CA SER A 94 1.44 -7.61 -5.85
C SER A 94 0.16 -7.55 -5.03
N GLY A 95 -0.91 -7.16 -5.70
CA GLY A 95 -2.23 -7.13 -5.12
C GLY A 95 -3.33 -7.06 -6.15
N TRP A 96 -4.54 -6.95 -5.64
CA TRP A 96 -5.74 -6.74 -6.44
C TRP A 96 -6.67 -5.77 -5.74
N GLY A 97 -7.56 -5.15 -6.49
CA GLY A 97 -8.52 -4.18 -5.97
C GLY A 97 -9.88 -4.27 -6.63
N LEU A 98 -10.87 -3.74 -5.92
CA LEU A 98 -12.22 -3.48 -6.39
C LEU A 98 -12.56 -2.05 -6.03
N GLY A 99 -13.22 -1.33 -6.92
CA GLY A 99 -13.66 0.03 -6.57
C GLY A 99 -14.81 0.55 -7.40
N LEU A 100 -15.35 1.66 -6.93
CA LEU A 100 -16.44 2.40 -7.54
C LEU A 100 -15.97 3.81 -7.81
N GLU A 101 -16.26 4.34 -9.00
CA GLU A 101 -16.06 5.75 -9.32
C GLU A 101 -17.33 6.38 -9.87
N GLY A 102 -17.76 7.46 -9.21
CA GLY A 102 -18.88 8.27 -9.64
C GLY A 102 -18.52 9.21 -10.78
N LYS A 103 -19.54 9.69 -11.51
CA LYS A 103 -19.36 10.70 -12.57
C LYS A 103 -18.75 12.01 -12.06
N SER A 104 -18.91 12.31 -10.77
CA SER A 104 -18.33 13.48 -10.10
C SER A 104 -16.82 13.38 -9.85
N GLY A 105 -16.20 12.22 -10.12
CA GLY A 105 -14.77 11.98 -9.87
C GLY A 105 -14.47 11.35 -8.50
N TRP A 106 -15.43 11.32 -7.57
CA TRP A 106 -15.27 10.62 -6.30
C TRP A 106 -15.18 9.11 -6.51
N SER A 107 -14.23 8.48 -5.81
CA SER A 107 -14.02 7.04 -5.85
C SER A 107 -13.86 6.43 -4.46
N LEU A 108 -14.26 5.16 -4.34
CA LEU A 108 -13.97 4.30 -3.20
C LEU A 108 -13.35 3.02 -3.73
N GLY A 109 -12.16 2.67 -3.24
CA GLY A 109 -11.48 1.43 -3.58
C GLY A 109 -11.13 0.60 -2.34
N TRP A 110 -11.18 -0.72 -2.50
CA TRP A 110 -10.67 -1.69 -1.55
C TRP A 110 -9.63 -2.56 -2.26
N TYR A 111 -8.43 -2.58 -1.71
CA TYR A 111 -7.28 -3.30 -2.24
C TYR A 111 -6.77 -4.30 -1.22
N LYS A 112 -6.25 -5.41 -1.74
CA LYS A 112 -5.50 -6.38 -0.97
C LYS A 112 -4.05 -6.36 -1.42
N GLU A 113 -3.16 -6.18 -0.45
CA GLU A 113 -1.73 -5.99 -0.65
C GLU A 113 -0.95 -7.19 -0.14
N LYS A 114 0.11 -7.58 -0.87
CA LYS A 114 1.08 -8.57 -0.39
C LYS A 114 2.47 -8.34 -0.99
N SER A 115 3.42 -7.98 -0.14
CA SER A 115 4.83 -7.96 -0.49
C SER A 115 5.48 -9.35 -0.37
N GLU A 116 6.62 -9.52 -1.03
CA GLU A 116 7.60 -10.54 -0.66
C GLU A 116 8.22 -10.20 0.71
N LYS A 117 9.12 -11.06 1.19
CA LYS A 117 9.81 -10.81 2.46
C LYS A 117 10.74 -9.61 2.30
N ILE A 118 10.73 -8.74 3.28
CA ILE A 118 11.65 -7.63 3.46
C ILE A 118 12.63 -8.04 4.55
N ASP A 119 13.90 -8.16 4.16
CA ASP A 119 14.96 -8.60 5.05
C ASP A 119 15.47 -7.43 5.92
N PHE A 120 15.63 -7.71 7.21
CA PHE A 120 16.18 -6.76 8.19
C PHE A 120 17.34 -7.40 8.93
N ASP A 121 18.37 -6.61 9.19
CA ASP A 121 19.60 -7.09 9.82
C ASP A 121 19.42 -7.30 11.33
N ASP A 122 18.64 -6.42 11.98
CA ASP A 122 18.53 -6.32 13.44
C ASP A 122 17.27 -6.98 14.04
N PHE A 123 16.36 -7.47 13.20
CA PHE A 123 15.09 -8.09 13.63
C PHE A 123 14.48 -8.96 12.52
N PRO A 124 13.49 -9.82 12.84
CA PRO A 124 12.95 -10.77 11.86
C PRO A 124 12.41 -10.11 10.59
N ASP A 125 12.55 -10.83 9.47
CA ASP A 125 11.99 -10.45 8.17
C ASP A 125 10.48 -10.18 8.29
N GLN A 126 10.03 -9.18 7.54
CA GLN A 126 8.65 -8.72 7.58
C GLN A 126 8.03 -8.73 6.19
N ARG A 127 6.71 -8.59 6.16
CA ARG A 127 5.94 -8.40 4.93
C ARG A 127 4.94 -7.28 5.15
N ILE A 128 4.68 -6.53 4.09
CA ILE A 128 3.53 -5.63 4.03
C ILE A 128 2.39 -6.45 3.44
N GLU A 129 1.43 -6.81 4.28
CA GLU A 129 0.23 -7.54 3.89
C GLU A 129 -0.98 -6.89 4.55
N GLY A 130 -2.10 -6.79 3.83
CA GLY A 130 -3.32 -6.28 4.43
C GLY A 130 -4.33 -5.73 3.44
N ASP A 131 -5.37 -5.13 4.00
CA ASP A 131 -6.42 -4.44 3.28
C ASP A 131 -6.15 -2.94 3.28
N ARG A 132 -6.25 -2.30 2.11
CA ARG A 132 -6.10 -0.86 1.92
C ARG A 132 -7.39 -0.29 1.35
N PHE A 133 -7.98 0.66 2.07
CA PHE A 133 -9.18 1.38 1.64
C PHE A 133 -8.80 2.78 1.18
N ILE A 134 -9.28 3.17 0.00
CA ILE A 134 -8.96 4.46 -0.61
C ILE A 134 -10.26 5.21 -0.86
N LEU A 135 -10.40 6.39 -0.25
CA LEU A 135 -11.37 7.39 -0.65
C LEU A 135 -10.62 8.43 -1.49
N GLY A 136 -10.94 8.50 -2.78
CA GLY A 136 -10.20 9.32 -3.74
C GLY A 136 -11.09 10.31 -4.47
N TYR A 137 -10.47 11.32 -5.07
CA TYR A 137 -11.10 12.23 -6.02
C TYR A 137 -10.24 12.37 -7.27
N ARG A 138 -10.86 12.16 -8.43
CA ARG A 138 -10.24 12.34 -9.74
C ARG A 138 -10.77 13.59 -10.42
N TRP A 139 -9.85 14.50 -10.72
CA TRP A 139 -10.09 15.62 -11.62
C TRP A 139 -10.28 15.06 -13.04
N ARG A 140 -11.43 15.35 -13.65
CA ARG A 140 -11.77 14.94 -15.02
C ARG A 140 -11.68 16.13 -15.95
#